data_AF-E8ZGW3-F1
#
_entry.id   AF-E8ZGW3-F1
#
_cell.length_a   1.000
_cell.length_b   1.000
_cell.length_c   1.000
_cell.angle_alpha   90.00
_cell.angle_beta   90.00
_cell.angle_gamma   90.00
#
_symmetry.space_group_name_H-M   'P 1'
#
loop_
_entity.id
_entity.type
_entity.pdbx_description
1 polymer ?
#
loop_
_entity_poly.entity_id
_entity_poly.type
_entity_poly.pdbx_seq_one_letter_code
_entity_poly.pdbx_strand_id
1 'polypeptide(L)'
;MPKLPLIGSIVAIGGTAGIGGLAWDSSNPKSQTVLSFKKKEQFVLKRCVLYSIVKEADLTVKREEESSFAKEINNDSLWGQVNKDCGVKERIFLAKKSEKWVYEERLQGLAWKIN
;
A
#
# COMPACT_ATOMS: atom_id res chain seq x y z
N MET A 1 18.65 15.84 54.84
CA MET A 1 19.20 15.18 53.65
C MET A 1 19.81 13.84 54.05
N PRO A 2 19.07 12.73 53.91
CA PRO A 2 19.57 11.40 54.26
C PRO A 2 20.51 10.87 53.18
N LYS A 3 21.71 10.46 53.62
CA LYS A 3 22.76 9.82 52.83
C LYS A 3 22.34 8.38 52.48
N LEU A 4 22.50 7.99 51.22
CA LEU A 4 22.25 6.64 50.72
C LEU A 4 23.27 5.64 51.31
N PRO A 5 22.84 4.46 51.80
CA PRO A 5 23.75 3.39 52.14
C PRO A 5 24.12 2.54 50.91
N LEU A 6 25.35 2.04 50.95
CA LEU A 6 25.99 1.18 49.97
C LEU A 6 25.15 -0.06 49.65
N ILE A 7 24.83 -0.25 48.37
CA ILE A 7 24.28 -1.51 47.86
C ILE A 7 25.46 -2.45 47.60
N GLY A 8 25.48 -3.54 48.36
CA GLY A 8 26.47 -4.61 48.27
C GLY A 8 26.32 -5.48 47.03
N SER A 9 27.47 -5.92 46.53
CA SER A 9 27.77 -7.22 45.93
C SER A 9 26.77 -7.81 44.92
N ILE A 10 27.03 -7.58 43.63
CA ILE A 10 26.52 -8.43 42.55
C ILE A 10 27.53 -9.58 42.38
N VAL A 11 27.12 -10.80 42.71
CA VAL A 11 27.88 -12.01 42.38
C VAL A 11 27.71 -12.27 40.88
N ALA A 12 28.81 -12.12 40.15
CA ALA A 12 28.93 -12.50 38.75
C ALA A 12 29.47 -13.94 38.67
N ILE A 13 28.68 -14.89 38.16
CA ILE A 13 29.22 -16.18 37.66
C ILE A 13 28.39 -16.68 36.47
N GLY A 14 29.05 -16.76 35.32
CA GLY A 14 28.70 -17.61 34.17
C GLY A 14 27.75 -16.95 33.15
N GLY A 15 28.08 -16.72 31.88
CA GLY A 15 29.21 -17.12 31.06
C GLY A 15 28.69 -17.26 29.63
N THR A 16 29.30 -16.56 28.67
CA THR A 16 29.62 -16.99 27.29
C THR A 16 30.01 -15.78 26.44
N ALA A 17 31.05 -16.01 25.64
CA ALA A 17 31.73 -15.04 24.80
C ALA A 17 30.91 -14.65 23.56
N GLY A 18 31.09 -13.41 23.12
CA GLY A 18 30.59 -12.91 21.84
C GLY A 18 31.05 -11.48 21.62
N ILE A 19 32.32 -11.31 21.26
CA ILE A 19 32.91 -10.03 20.85
C ILE A 19 32.52 -9.79 19.39
N GLY A 20 32.04 -8.58 19.09
CA GLY A 20 31.76 -8.05 17.75
C GLY A 20 30.60 -7.07 17.84
N GLY A 21 30.84 -5.78 18.16
CA GLY A 21 31.32 -4.81 17.18
C GLY A 21 30.25 -4.68 16.09
N LEU A 22 29.31 -3.74 16.13
CA LEU A 22 29.54 -2.31 15.91
C LEU A 22 28.46 -1.49 16.63
N ALA A 23 28.91 -0.47 17.36
CA ALA A 23 28.07 0.60 17.85
C ALA A 23 27.77 1.55 16.70
N TRP A 24 26.50 1.81 16.41
CA TRP A 24 26.09 3.10 15.89
C TRP A 24 24.87 3.58 16.67
N ASP A 25 25.18 4.42 17.64
CA ASP A 25 24.25 5.36 18.24
C ASP A 25 24.22 6.58 17.32
N SER A 26 23.05 6.91 16.75
CA SER A 26 22.83 8.25 16.21
C SER A 26 21.36 8.61 16.27
N SER A 27 21.06 9.44 17.29
CA SER A 27 19.98 10.42 17.37
C SER A 27 18.54 9.94 17.38
N ASN A 28 17.97 9.91 18.59
CA ASN A 28 16.57 10.28 18.89
C ASN A 28 16.19 11.62 18.22
N PRO A 29 14.92 11.91 17.86
CA PRO A 29 13.83 11.88 18.84
C PRO A 29 12.41 11.49 18.36
N LYS A 30 11.69 10.82 19.26
CA LYS A 30 10.35 11.19 19.77
C LYS A 30 9.30 11.58 18.70
N SER A 31 8.33 10.70 18.45
CA SER A 31 6.88 10.93 18.65
C SER A 31 6.01 9.95 17.83
N GLN A 32 4.93 9.50 18.48
CA GLN A 32 3.67 8.99 17.90
C GLN A 32 3.70 7.55 17.36
N THR A 33 3.09 6.60 18.08
CA THR A 33 1.70 6.14 17.86
C THR A 33 1.52 5.75 16.39
N VAL A 34 1.33 4.47 16.03
CA VAL A 34 0.01 3.86 15.93
C VAL A 34 0.22 2.41 15.39
N LEU A 35 -0.37 1.46 16.12
CA LEU A 35 -0.88 0.15 15.69
C LEU A 35 0.09 -0.91 15.14
N SER A 36 0.42 -1.81 16.07
CA SER A 36 0.52 -3.24 15.83
C SER A 36 -0.71 -3.76 15.07
N PHE A 37 -0.63 -3.92 13.74
CA PHE A 37 -1.64 -4.65 12.97
C PHE A 37 -1.22 -6.12 12.85
N LYS A 38 -1.34 -6.86 13.96
CA LYS A 38 -1.58 -8.30 13.91
C LYS A 38 -3.04 -8.52 13.52
N LYS A 39 -3.30 -8.69 12.23
CA LYS A 39 -4.31 -9.62 11.75
C LYS A 39 -3.98 -9.98 10.31
N LYS A 40 -3.76 -11.27 10.08
CA LYS A 40 -4.05 -11.91 8.80
C LYS A 40 -5.53 -11.68 8.53
N GLU A 41 -5.90 -10.49 8.09
CA GLU A 41 -7.06 -10.36 7.24
C GLU A 41 -6.64 -11.03 5.95
N GLN A 42 -7.25 -12.19 5.72
CA GLN A 42 -7.57 -12.65 4.39
C GLN A 42 -8.30 -11.47 3.73
N PHE A 43 -7.53 -10.50 3.20
CA PHE A 43 -8.04 -9.47 2.30
C PHE A 43 -8.54 -10.26 1.12
N VAL A 44 -9.82 -10.64 1.18
CA VAL A 44 -10.63 -10.78 -0.01
C VAL A 44 -10.57 -9.39 -0.60
N LEU A 45 -9.51 -9.15 -1.41
CA LEU A 45 -9.28 -7.91 -2.13
C LEU A 45 -10.65 -7.53 -2.66
N LYS A 46 -11.24 -6.45 -2.13
CA LYS A 46 -12.48 -5.91 -2.66
C LYS A 46 -12.23 -5.79 -4.16
N ARG A 47 -12.83 -6.67 -4.97
CA ARG A 47 -12.61 -6.66 -6.41
C ARG A 47 -13.13 -5.32 -6.87
N CYS A 48 -12.23 -4.40 -7.20
CA CYS A 48 -12.62 -3.08 -7.68
C CYS A 48 -13.38 -3.26 -8.99
N VAL A 49 -14.32 -2.36 -9.24
CA VAL A 49 -15.07 -2.40 -10.48
C VAL A 49 -14.27 -1.65 -11.54
N LEU A 50 -13.87 -2.35 -12.60
CA LEU A 50 -13.21 -1.73 -13.74
C LEU A 50 -14.27 -1.21 -14.73
N TYR A 51 -14.04 0.01 -15.20
CA TYR A 51 -14.86 0.70 -16.17
C TYR A 51 -14.03 1.13 -17.36
N SER A 52 -14.52 0.86 -18.57
CA SER A 52 -13.97 1.41 -19.80
C SER A 52 -14.67 2.71 -20.14
N ILE A 53 -13.90 3.76 -20.42
CA ILE A 53 -14.43 5.04 -20.85
C ILE A 53 -14.82 4.93 -22.31
N VAL A 54 -16.12 5.05 -22.60
CA VAL A 54 -16.68 4.99 -23.95
C VAL A 54 -16.59 6.36 -24.61
N LYS A 55 -17.05 7.40 -23.90
CA LYS A 55 -16.91 8.80 -24.33
C LYS A 55 -16.63 9.69 -23.14
N GLU A 56 -15.47 10.34 -23.16
CA GLU A 56 -15.08 11.34 -22.15
C GLU A 56 -15.99 12.58 -22.21
N ALA A 57 -16.33 13.06 -23.41
CA ALA A 57 -17.17 14.25 -23.60
C ALA A 57 -18.59 14.10 -23.00
N ASP A 58 -19.16 12.89 -23.07
CA ASP A 58 -20.50 12.60 -22.55
C ASP A 58 -20.47 12.07 -21.10
N LEU A 59 -19.27 11.95 -20.51
CA LEU A 59 -19.01 11.30 -19.23
C LEU A 59 -19.64 9.90 -19.17
N THR A 60 -19.47 9.08 -20.20
CA THR A 60 -20.04 7.72 -20.26
C THR A 60 -18.99 6.64 -20.15
N VAL A 61 -19.28 5.66 -19.31
CA VAL A 61 -18.45 4.48 -19.07
C VAL A 61 -19.25 3.21 -19.22
N LYS A 62 -18.57 2.14 -19.59
CA LYS A 62 -19.12 0.79 -19.63
C LYS A 62 -18.43 -0.05 -18.57
N ARG A 63 -19.21 -0.83 -17.82
CA ARG A 63 -18.65 -1.82 -16.90
C ARG A 63 -18.05 -2.96 -17.70
N GLU A 64 -16.81 -3.32 -17.39
CA GLU A 64 -16.11 -4.41 -18.05
C GLU A 64 -15.54 -5.37 -17.01
N GLU A 65 -15.43 -6.64 -17.37
CA GLU A 65 -14.84 -7.64 -16.49
C GLU A 65 -13.32 -7.49 -16.43
N GLU A 66 -12.74 -7.79 -15.26
CA GLU A 66 -11.29 -7.77 -15.07
C GLU A 66 -10.57 -8.68 -16.07
N SER A 67 -11.16 -9.85 -16.37
CA SER A 67 -10.61 -10.79 -17.34
C SER A 67 -10.58 -10.25 -18.77
N SER A 68 -11.47 -9.32 -19.13
CA SER A 68 -11.43 -8.65 -20.45
C SER A 68 -10.26 -7.68 -20.52
N PHE A 69 -10.07 -6.87 -19.48
CA PHE A 69 -8.94 -5.94 -19.40
C PHE A 69 -7.60 -6.66 -19.32
N ALA A 70 -7.49 -7.74 -18.55
CA ALA A 70 -6.26 -8.52 -18.43
C ALA A 70 -5.82 -9.14 -19.77
N LYS A 71 -6.75 -9.42 -20.68
CA LYS A 71 -6.44 -9.91 -22.03
C LYS A 71 -6.06 -8.80 -23.01
N GLU A 72 -6.57 -7.59 -22.82
CA GLU A 72 -6.30 -6.46 -23.71
C GLU A 72 -5.12 -5.59 -23.28
N ILE A 73 -4.82 -5.53 -21.98
CA ILE A 73 -3.73 -4.73 -21.43
C ILE A 73 -2.44 -5.56 -21.46
N ASN A 74 -1.69 -5.42 -22.55
CA ASN A 74 -0.36 -6.03 -22.70
C ASN A 74 0.76 -5.23 -21.98
N ASN A 75 0.41 -4.33 -21.06
CA ASN A 75 1.35 -3.46 -20.36
C ASN A 75 1.35 -3.77 -18.85
N ASP A 76 2.39 -4.50 -18.41
CA ASP A 76 2.56 -4.90 -17.01
C ASP A 76 2.64 -3.72 -16.04
N SER A 77 3.25 -2.60 -16.47
CA SER A 77 3.37 -1.41 -15.63
C SER A 77 2.01 -0.77 -15.38
N LEU A 78 1.18 -0.66 -16.43
CA LEU A 78 -0.17 -0.14 -16.30
C LEU A 78 -1.05 -1.07 -15.46
N TRP A 79 -0.95 -2.39 -15.69
CA TRP A 79 -1.70 -3.36 -14.91
C TRP A 79 -1.30 -3.37 -13.43
N GLY A 80 -0.01 -3.22 -13.15
CA GLY A 80 0.50 -3.04 -11.78
C GLY A 80 -0.07 -1.81 -11.09
N GLN A 81 -0.20 -0.69 -11.80
CA GLN A 81 -0.83 0.52 -11.28
C GLN A 81 -2.33 0.33 -11.03
N VAL A 82 -3.04 -0.28 -11.97
CA VAL A 82 -4.48 -0.60 -11.82
C VAL A 82 -4.69 -1.48 -10.60
N ASN A 83 -3.90 -2.56 -10.44
CA ASN A 83 -4.02 -3.45 -9.28
C ASN A 83 -3.70 -2.76 -7.95
N LYS A 84 -2.68 -1.90 -7.93
CA LYS A 84 -2.34 -1.11 -6.74
C LYS A 84 -3.50 -0.20 -6.33
N ASP A 85 -4.04 0.53 -7.30
CA ASP A 85 -5.14 1.47 -7.05
C ASP A 85 -6.45 0.75 -6.77
N CYS A 86 -6.69 -0.43 -7.35
CA CYS A 86 -7.81 -1.33 -7.06
C CYS A 86 -7.87 -1.74 -5.57
N GLY A 87 -6.72 -1.86 -4.91
CA GLY A 87 -6.64 -2.15 -3.48
C GLY A 87 -7.12 -1.01 -2.57
N VAL A 88 -7.24 0.21 -3.12
CA VAL A 88 -7.58 1.44 -2.37
C VAL A 88 -8.90 2.03 -2.86
N LYS A 89 -9.15 2.00 -4.17
CA LYS A 89 -10.31 2.57 -4.86
C LYS A 89 -11.29 1.47 -5.20
N GLU A 90 -12.57 1.73 -4.94
CA GLU A 90 -13.65 0.77 -5.25
C GLU A 90 -13.96 0.68 -6.75
N ARG A 91 -13.55 1.70 -7.52
CA ARG A 91 -13.77 1.80 -8.96
C ARG A 91 -12.57 2.39 -9.66
N ILE A 92 -12.25 1.83 -10.82
CA ILE A 92 -11.13 2.27 -11.67
C ILE A 92 -11.66 2.53 -13.07
N PHE A 93 -11.25 3.64 -13.67
CA PHE A 93 -11.64 4.03 -15.02
C PHE A 93 -10.42 3.99 -15.95
N LEU A 94 -10.58 3.32 -17.08
CA LEU A 94 -9.54 3.17 -18.10
C LEU A 94 -10.03 3.74 -19.42
N ALA A 95 -9.20 4.56 -20.06
CA ALA A 95 -9.47 5.10 -21.39
C ALA A 95 -8.70 4.29 -22.44
N LYS A 96 -9.29 4.10 -23.63
CA LYS A 96 -8.58 3.53 -24.78
C LYS A 96 -8.20 4.66 -25.74
N LYS A 97 -6.91 4.98 -25.81
CA LYS A 97 -6.35 6.02 -26.68
C LYS A 97 -5.46 5.37 -27.73
N SER A 98 -5.80 5.56 -29.01
CA SER A 98 -5.05 4.98 -30.14
C SER A 98 -4.78 3.47 -29.93
N GLU A 99 -5.84 2.73 -29.62
CA GLU A 99 -5.85 1.29 -29.33
C GLU A 99 -5.10 0.84 -28.07
N LYS A 100 -4.47 1.75 -27.34
CA LYS A 100 -3.78 1.46 -26.07
C LYS A 100 -4.64 1.88 -24.88
N TRP A 101 -4.69 1.02 -23.88
CA TRP A 101 -5.29 1.36 -22.60
C TRP A 101 -4.39 2.34 -21.84
N VAL A 102 -5.01 3.35 -21.25
CA VAL A 102 -4.33 4.39 -20.47
C VAL A 102 -5.10 4.56 -19.16
N TYR A 103 -4.34 4.60 -18.07
CA TYR A 103 -4.83 4.96 -16.76
C TYR A 103 -4.51 6.43 -16.51
N GLU A 104 -5.55 7.22 -16.24
CA GLU A 104 -5.39 8.66 -15.97
C GLU A 104 -6.06 9.01 -14.65
N GLU A 105 -5.28 9.59 -13.74
CA GLU A 105 -5.76 9.95 -12.41
C GLU A 105 -6.87 11.01 -12.46
N ARG A 106 -6.76 11.97 -13.39
CA ARG A 106 -7.78 13.02 -13.62
C ARG A 106 -9.16 12.46 -13.95
N LEU A 107 -9.22 11.28 -14.54
CA LEU A 107 -10.46 10.62 -14.93
C LEU A 107 -11.11 9.88 -13.75
N GLN A 108 -10.37 9.58 -12.68
CA GLN A 108 -10.90 8.81 -11.55
C GLN A 108 -11.88 9.60 -10.67
N GLY A 109 -11.76 10.93 -10.66
CA GLY A 109 -12.60 11.83 -9.87
C GLY A 109 -13.86 12.31 -10.57
N LEU A 110 -14.08 11.93 -11.83
CA LEU A 110 -15.21 12.41 -12.61
C LEU A 110 -16.51 11.65 -12.28
N ALA A 111 -17.63 12.35 -12.42
CA ALA A 111 -18.97 11.80 -12.19
C ALA A 111 -19.48 11.07 -13.46
N TRP A 112 -19.01 9.85 -13.66
CA TRP A 112 -19.35 9.03 -14.82
C TRP A 112 -20.77 8.47 -14.77
N LYS A 113 -21.41 8.44 -15.94
CA LYS A 113 -22.67 7.74 -16.23
C LYS A 113 -22.36 6.33 -16.71
N ILE A 114 -22.91 5.33 -16.02
CA ILE A 114 -22.75 3.93 -16.38
C ILE A 114 -23.79 3.60 -17.46
N ASN A 115 -23.32 3.04 -18.57
CA ASN A 115 -24.15 2.54 -19.68
C ASN A 115 -24.10 1.01 -19.78
#